data_AF-K2FGH2-F1
#
_entry.id   AF-K2FGH2-F1
#
_cell.length_a   1.000
_cell.length_b   1.000
_cell.length_c   1.000
_cell.angle_alpha   90.00
_cell.angle_beta   90.00
_cell.angle_gamma   90.00
#
_symmetry.space_group_name_H-M   'P 1'
#
loop_
_entity.id
_entity.type
_entity.pdbx_description
1 polymer ?
#
loop_
_entity_poly.entity_id
_entity_poly.type
_entity_poly.pdbx_seq_one_letter_code
_entity_poly.pdbx_strand_id
1 'polypeptide(L)'
;MRFQFAYNAFLKLGISLMSCYGFKVRSRAGHHIKILEQTALILNDENITAYGNQMRKTRNSELYDGTMSITKKQTDAYFHFVEKTFKQSEPIFKKHLHSLF
;
A
#
# COMPACT_ATOMS: atom_id res chain seq x y z
N MET A 1 5.27 1.11 -16.38
CA MET A 1 5.28 2.42 -15.68
C MET A 1 4.15 2.60 -14.65
N ARG A 2 2.88 2.30 -14.95
CA ARG A 2 1.75 2.50 -14.00
C ARG A 2 1.82 1.67 -12.70
N PHE A 3 2.33 0.44 -12.78
CA PHE A 3 2.35 -0.47 -11.62
C PHE A 3 3.25 -0.02 -10.47
N GLN A 4 4.53 0.32 -10.75
CA GLN A 4 5.45 0.76 -9.70
C GLN A 4 4.92 2.00 -8.97
N PHE A 5 4.30 2.93 -9.70
CA PHE A 5 3.66 4.10 -9.11
C PHE A 5 2.54 3.70 -8.15
N ALA A 6 1.64 2.80 -8.58
CA ALA A 6 0.54 2.31 -7.74
C ALA A 6 1.05 1.62 -6.46
N TYR A 7 2.07 0.74 -6.57
CA TYR A 7 2.64 0.07 -5.41
C TYR A 7 3.34 1.05 -4.45
N ASN A 8 4.09 2.02 -4.96
CA ASN A 8 4.74 3.04 -4.14
C ASN A 8 3.71 3.96 -3.45
N ALA A 9 2.64 4.33 -4.15
CA ALA A 9 1.53 5.12 -3.58
C ALA A 9 0.85 4.35 -2.44
N PHE A 10 0.61 3.06 -2.63
CA PHE A 10 0.03 2.19 -1.61
C PHE A 10 0.92 2.04 -0.37
N LEU A 11 2.24 1.87 -0.54
CA LEU A 11 3.16 1.86 0.60
C LEU A 11 3.18 3.19 1.37
N LYS A 12 3.17 4.32 0.64
CA LYS A 12 3.11 5.64 1.27
C LYS A 12 1.81 5.84 2.05
N LEU A 13 0.68 5.39 1.50
CA LEU A 13 -0.60 5.38 2.20
C LEU A 13 -0.51 4.64 3.55
N GLY A 14 0.05 3.44 3.54
CA GLY A 14 0.24 2.66 4.76
C GLY A 14 1.13 3.36 5.80
N ILE A 15 2.25 3.95 5.36
CA ILE A 15 3.12 4.75 6.23
C ILE A 15 2.38 5.96 6.82
N SER A 16 1.60 6.66 5.99
CA SER A 16 0.79 7.80 6.43
C SER A 16 -0.25 7.38 7.47
N LEU A 17 -0.97 6.28 7.23
CA LEU A 17 -1.92 5.71 8.19
C LEU A 17 -1.24 5.33 9.51
N MET A 18 -0.07 4.70 9.46
CA MET A 18 0.67 4.38 10.68
C MET A 18 1.13 5.65 11.43
N SER A 19 1.54 6.70 10.71
CA SER A 19 1.94 7.97 11.33
C SER A 19 0.78 8.67 12.05
N CYS A 20 -0.44 8.52 11.55
CA CYS A 20 -1.67 8.97 12.20
C CYS A 20 -1.81 8.39 13.63
N TYR A 21 -1.35 7.15 13.85
CA TYR A 21 -1.37 6.50 15.17
C TYR A 21 -0.03 6.61 15.94
N GLY A 22 0.84 7.54 15.57
CA GLY A 22 2.09 7.82 16.31
C GLY A 22 3.26 6.89 16.01
N PHE A 23 3.15 5.99 15.04
CA PHE A 23 4.25 5.10 14.67
C PHE A 23 5.31 5.81 13.79
N LYS A 24 6.59 5.70 14.15
CA LYS A 24 7.72 6.15 13.32
C LYS A 24 8.20 5.04 12.38
N VAL A 25 7.63 4.99 11.18
CA VAL A 25 7.93 3.92 10.20
C VAL A 25 9.05 4.36 9.26
N ARG A 26 10.11 3.56 9.14
CA ARG A 26 11.15 3.72 8.10
C ARG A 26 10.85 2.75 6.96
N SER A 27 10.74 3.21 5.72
CA SER A 27 10.52 2.32 4.57
C SER A 27 11.84 1.67 4.12
N ARG A 28 12.16 0.48 4.66
CA ARG A 28 13.32 -0.35 4.24
C ARG A 28 12.83 -1.70 3.72
N ALA A 29 13.62 -2.37 2.89
CA ALA A 29 13.34 -3.75 2.46
C ALA A 29 13.14 -4.65 3.70
N GLY A 30 12.04 -5.42 3.74
CA GLY A 30 11.57 -6.15 4.93
C GLY A 30 10.43 -5.45 5.69
N HIS A 31 10.40 -4.11 5.72
CA HIS A 31 9.33 -3.36 6.38
C HIS A 31 8.04 -3.29 5.56
N HIS A 32 8.09 -3.57 4.25
CA HIS A 32 6.88 -3.56 3.41
C HIS A 32 5.83 -4.54 3.93
N ILE A 33 6.21 -5.76 4.35
CA ILE A 33 5.27 -6.74 4.88
C ILE A 33 4.57 -6.18 6.14
N LYS A 34 5.35 -5.60 7.06
CA LYS A 34 4.81 -4.97 8.27
C LYS A 34 3.91 -3.78 7.96
N ILE A 35 4.26 -2.95 6.97
CA ILE A 35 3.40 -1.84 6.51
C ILE A 35 2.06 -2.39 6.01
N LEU A 36 2.07 -3.48 5.22
CA LEU A 36 0.85 -4.10 4.70
C LEU A 36 -0.03 -4.68 5.82
N GLU A 37 0.57 -5.44 6.74
CA GLU A 37 -0.12 -5.99 7.91
C GLU A 37 -0.77 -4.89 8.76
N GLN A 38 -0.03 -3.81 9.05
CA GLN A 38 -0.53 -2.70 9.85
C GLN A 38 -1.60 -1.90 9.10
N THR A 39 -1.46 -1.73 7.79
CA THR A 39 -2.50 -1.09 6.96
C THR A 39 -3.78 -1.91 6.97
N ALA A 40 -3.68 -3.24 6.85
CA ALA A 40 -4.82 -4.15 6.94
C ALA A 40 -5.51 -4.08 8.30
N LEU A 41 -4.73 -4.02 9.39
CA LEU A 41 -5.26 -3.85 10.75
C LEU A 41 -5.95 -2.50 10.94
N ILE A 42 -5.33 -1.40 10.53
CA ILE A 42 -5.87 -0.03 10.68
C ILE A 42 -7.19 0.12 9.89
N LEU A 43 -7.26 -0.45 8.69
CA LEU A 43 -8.44 -0.36 7.82
C LEU A 43 -9.43 -1.51 8.03
N ASN A 44 -9.12 -2.47 8.91
CA ASN A 44 -9.90 -3.68 9.14
C ASN A 44 -10.27 -4.42 7.83
N ASP A 45 -9.29 -4.58 6.93
CA ASP A 45 -9.46 -5.23 5.63
C ASP A 45 -8.29 -6.17 5.34
N GLU A 46 -8.49 -7.46 5.58
CA GLU A 46 -7.46 -8.50 5.38
C GLU A 46 -7.03 -8.66 3.92
N ASN A 47 -7.88 -8.25 2.96
CA ASN A 47 -7.53 -8.30 1.54
C ASN A 47 -6.31 -7.42 1.23
N ILE A 48 -6.07 -6.39 2.04
CA ILE A 48 -4.91 -5.50 1.92
C ILE A 48 -3.60 -6.27 2.04
N THR A 49 -3.53 -7.24 2.95
CA THR A 49 -2.33 -8.07 3.12
C THR A 49 -2.16 -9.03 1.93
N ALA A 50 -3.25 -9.62 1.44
CA ALA A 50 -3.22 -10.53 0.30
C ALA A 50 -2.78 -9.82 -1.00
N TYR A 51 -3.51 -8.76 -1.40
CA TYR A 51 -3.19 -7.97 -2.59
C TYR A 51 -1.84 -7.28 -2.49
N GLY A 52 -1.52 -6.71 -1.33
CA GLY A 52 -0.24 -6.06 -1.11
C GLY A 52 0.95 -7.00 -1.23
N ASN A 53 0.84 -8.23 -0.73
CA ASN A 53 1.89 -9.23 -0.90
C ASN A 53 2.02 -9.67 -2.36
N GLN A 54 0.92 -9.76 -3.10
CA GLN A 54 0.97 -10.06 -4.53
C GLN A 54 1.70 -8.96 -5.29
N MET A 55 1.35 -7.68 -5.06
CA MET A 55 2.04 -6.54 -5.65
C MET A 55 3.53 -6.51 -5.25
N ARG A 56 3.86 -6.79 -3.98
CA ARG A 56 5.25 -6.85 -3.51
C ARG A 56 6.05 -7.93 -4.25
N LYS A 57 5.48 -9.13 -4.42
CA LYS A 57 6.11 -10.23 -5.17
C LYS A 57 6.32 -9.83 -6.63
N THR A 58 5.30 -9.28 -7.28
CA THR A 58 5.41 -8.78 -8.67
C THR A 58 6.51 -7.74 -8.83
N ARG A 59 6.60 -6.76 -7.90
CA ARG A 59 7.65 -5.73 -7.88
C ARG A 59 9.05 -6.31 -7.64
N ASN A 60 9.16 -7.32 -6.78
CA ASN A 60 10.44 -7.96 -6.52
C ASN A 60 10.92 -8.74 -7.76
N SER A 61 10.05 -9.50 -8.42
CA SER A 61 10.43 -10.19 -9.66
C SER A 61 10.84 -9.23 -10.76
N GLU A 62 10.19 -8.06 -10.87
CA GLU A 62 10.62 -7.01 -11.80
C GLU A 62 12.06 -6.53 -11.54
N LEU A 63 12.45 -6.38 -10.27
CA LEU A 63 13.76 -5.83 -9.90
C LEU A 63 14.91 -6.84 -9.89
N TYR A 64 14.61 -8.09 -9.54
CA TYR A 64 15.64 -9.12 -9.38
C TYR A 64 15.72 -10.06 -10.58
N ASP A 65 14.59 -10.36 -11.22
CA ASP A 65 14.53 -11.37 -12.27
C ASP A 65 14.53 -10.75 -13.68
N GLY A 66 14.38 -9.42 -13.80
CA GLY A 66 14.38 -8.68 -15.07
C GLY A 66 13.19 -9.01 -16.00
N THR A 67 12.34 -9.95 -15.62
CA THR A 67 11.16 -10.37 -16.38
C THR A 67 9.93 -9.59 -15.93
N MET A 68 9.54 -8.57 -16.70
CA MET A 68 8.26 -7.88 -16.49
C MET A 68 7.13 -8.65 -17.20
N SER A 69 6.44 -9.52 -16.47
CA SER A 69 5.25 -10.25 -16.97
C SER A 69 3.94 -9.73 -16.36
N ILE A 70 3.82 -8.41 -16.16
CA ILE A 70 2.56 -7.81 -15.70
C ILE A 70 1.71 -7.36 -16.89
N THR A 71 0.50 -7.91 -16.98
CA THR A 71 -0.47 -7.53 -18.01
C THR A 71 -1.12 -6.19 -17.69
N LYS A 72 -1.71 -5.55 -18.71
CA LYS A 72 -2.55 -4.36 -18.53
C LYS A 72 -3.71 -4.64 -17.57
N LYS A 73 -4.39 -5.79 -17.73
CA LYS A 73 -5.50 -6.23 -16.87
C LYS A 73 -5.09 -6.30 -15.39
N GLN A 74 -3.92 -6.88 -15.10
CA GLN A 74 -3.39 -6.94 -13.73
C GLN A 74 -3.04 -5.54 -13.19
N THR A 75 -2.45 -4.70 -14.05
CA THR A 75 -2.12 -3.32 -13.68
C THR A 75 -3.37 -2.52 -13.32
N ASP A 76 -4.44 -2.65 -14.11
CA ASP A 76 -5.71 -1.95 -13.86
C ASP A 76 -6.40 -2.48 -12.59
N ALA A 77 -6.35 -3.79 -12.36
CA ALA A 77 -6.86 -4.39 -11.12
C ALA A 77 -6.13 -3.88 -9.88
N TYR A 78 -4.80 -3.80 -9.92
CA TYR A 78 -4.02 -3.22 -8.82
C TYR A 78 -4.31 -1.74 -8.63
N PHE A 79 -4.49 -0.98 -9.71
CA PHE A 79 -4.83 0.43 -9.61
C PHE A 79 -6.19 0.64 -8.92
N HIS A 80 -7.23 -0.10 -9.32
CA HIS A 80 -8.54 -0.06 -8.68
C HIS A 80 -8.48 -0.48 -7.21
N PHE A 81 -7.70 -1.52 -6.90
CA PHE A 81 -7.49 -1.95 -5.53
C PHE A 81 -6.89 -0.82 -4.67
N VAL A 82 -5.81 -0.18 -5.15
CA VAL A 82 -5.18 0.93 -4.45
C VAL A 82 -6.13 2.11 -4.28
N GLU A 83 -6.87 2.49 -5.34
CA GLU A 83 -7.88 3.55 -5.27
C GLU A 83 -8.95 3.28 -4.19
N LYS A 84 -9.44 2.03 -4.10
CA LYS A 84 -10.38 1.63 -3.06
C LYS A 84 -9.76 1.77 -1.66
N THR A 85 -8.51 1.37 -1.48
CA THR A 85 -7.82 1.51 -0.19
C THR A 85 -7.64 2.98 0.22
N PHE A 86 -7.36 3.87 -0.74
CA PHE A 86 -7.35 5.32 -0.48
C PHE A 86 -8.71 5.81 0.01
N LYS A 87 -9.81 5.43 -0.67
CA LYS A 87 -11.17 5.82 -0.25
C LYS A 87 -11.51 5.32 1.18
N GLN A 88 -11.12 4.08 1.51
CA GLN A 88 -11.29 3.53 2.86
C GLN A 88 -10.52 4.32 3.93
N SER A 89 -9.38 4.92 3.57
CA SER A 89 -8.54 5.68 4.50
C SER A 89 -9.01 7.12 4.79
N GLU A 90 -9.86 7.69 3.93
CA GLU A 90 -10.29 9.08 4.03
C GLU A 90 -10.89 9.47 5.40
N PRO A 91 -11.77 8.65 6.03
CA PRO A 91 -12.35 9.00 7.32
C PRO A 91 -11.29 9.12 8.43
N ILE A 92 -10.24 8.29 8.38
CA ILE A 92 -9.14 8.32 9.35
C ILE A 92 -8.33 9.61 9.19
N PHE A 93 -7.98 9.97 7.95
CA PHE A 93 -7.27 11.22 7.70
C PHE A 93 -8.10 12.43 8.10
N LYS A 94 -9.39 12.47 7.79
CA LYS A 94 -10.28 13.57 8.23
C LYS A 94 -10.29 13.69 9.76
N LYS A 95 -10.39 12.57 10.48
CA LYS A 95 -10.37 12.55 11.96
C LYS A 95 -9.06 13.09 12.55
N HIS A 96 -7.91 12.75 11.98
CA HIS A 96 -6.60 13.08 12.55
C HIS A 96 -6.00 14.38 12.01
N LEU A 97 -6.40 14.84 10.83
CA LEU A 97 -6.01 16.16 10.32
C LEU A 97 -6.79 17.27 11.03
N HIS A 98 -8.05 17.03 11.41
CA HIS A 98 -8.80 17.98 12.25
C HIS A 98 -8.28 18.06 13.68
N SER A 99 -7.51 17.10 14.18
CA SER A 99 -6.89 17.17 15.52
C SER A 99 -5.52 17.87 15.53
N LEU A 100 -5.04 18.32 14.37
CA LEU A 100 -3.76 19.03 14.21
C LEU A 100 -3.92 20.56 14.11
N PHE A 101 -5.17 21.05 14.07
CA PHE A 101 -5.57 22.46 14.08
C PHE A 101 -6.65 22.69 15.12
#